data_AF-A0A357D4N3-F1
#
_entry.id   AF-A0A357D4N3-F1
#
_cell.length_a   1.000
_cell.length_b   1.000
_cell.length_c   1.000
_cell.angle_alpha   90.00
_cell.angle_beta   90.00
_cell.angle_gamma   90.00
#
_symmetry.space_group_name_H-M   'P 1'
#
loop_
_entity.id
_entity.type
_entity.pdbx_description
1 polymer ?
#
loop_
_entity_poly.entity_id
_entity_poly.type
_entity_poly.pdbx_seq_one_letter_code
_entity_poly.pdbx_strand_id
1 'polypeptide(L)'
;GEFKTTWLGNKAVYRTRMAIADGGELLILAPGLKQFGEDPQIDQLIRKYGYVGSQRVLALVEEHEDLKDNLSAAAHLIHGSSEDRFRISYAPGHVSKEEIEQVNFDYLPLTEALEKYDPDKLKDGFNTMADGEEIFYISNPALGLWALKEKFQ
;
A
#
# COMPACT_ATOMS: atom_id res chain seq x y z
N GLY A 1 12.30 -11.00 -0.31
CA GLY A 1 11.99 -9.69 0.27
C GLY A 1 11.40 -9.84 1.66
N GLU A 2 11.56 -8.82 2.49
CA GLU A 2 11.01 -8.70 3.85
C GLU A 2 9.49 -8.55 3.84
N PHE A 3 8.93 -7.89 2.83
CA PHE A 3 7.49 -7.66 2.68
C PHE A 3 6.85 -8.72 1.77
N LYS A 4 6.15 -9.68 2.37
CA LYS A 4 5.42 -10.74 1.65
C LYS A 4 3.90 -10.59 1.72
N THR A 5 3.42 -9.68 2.55
CA THR A 5 2.02 -9.45 2.89
C THR A 5 1.69 -7.96 2.78
N THR A 6 0.44 -7.60 2.53
CA THR A 6 0.00 -6.20 2.68
C THR A 6 0.00 -5.78 4.14
N TRP A 7 -0.13 -6.74 5.07
CA TRP A 7 0.01 -6.49 6.51
C TRP A 7 1.27 -5.68 6.85
N LEU A 8 2.41 -6.08 6.28
CA LEU A 8 3.67 -5.34 6.41
C LEU A 8 3.84 -4.29 5.31
N GLY A 9 3.44 -4.60 4.06
CA GLY A 9 3.63 -3.74 2.89
C GLY A 9 2.90 -2.40 2.99
N ASN A 10 1.72 -2.36 3.63
CA ASN A 10 0.91 -1.15 3.82
C ASN A 10 1.58 -0.11 4.73
N LYS A 11 2.73 -0.41 5.33
CA LYS A 11 3.65 0.63 5.84
C LYS A 11 3.86 1.75 4.82
N ALA A 12 3.93 1.41 3.53
CA ALA A 12 4.01 2.39 2.47
C ALA A 12 2.83 3.37 2.48
N VAL A 13 1.60 2.89 2.68
CA VAL A 13 0.39 3.72 2.69
C VAL A 13 0.38 4.68 3.88
N TYR A 14 0.34 4.16 5.11
CA TYR A 14 0.11 5.04 6.27
C TYR A 14 1.29 5.93 6.63
N ARG A 15 2.51 5.63 6.15
CA ARG A 15 3.68 6.50 6.37
C ARG A 15 3.78 7.62 5.34
N THR A 16 3.26 7.42 4.13
CA THR A 16 3.30 8.41 3.05
C THR A 16 2.04 9.25 2.94
N ARG A 17 0.89 8.78 3.44
CA ARG A 17 -0.43 9.43 3.25
C ARG A 17 -0.55 10.92 3.60
N MET A 18 0.34 11.44 4.46
CA MET A 18 0.36 12.86 4.81
C MET A 18 1.13 13.71 3.80
N ALA A 19 2.04 13.11 3.02
CA ALA A 19 2.80 13.76 1.97
C ALA A 19 2.08 13.75 0.60
N ILE A 20 1.01 12.96 0.47
CA ILE A 20 0.25 12.81 -0.77
C ILE A 20 -0.92 13.80 -0.76
N ALA A 21 -1.00 14.61 -1.82
CA ALA A 21 -2.11 15.52 -2.05
C ALA A 21 -3.40 14.77 -2.42
N ASP A 22 -4.55 15.41 -2.23
CA ASP A 22 -5.81 14.84 -2.70
C ASP A 22 -5.81 14.76 -4.24
N GLY A 23 -6.29 13.64 -4.78
CA GLY A 23 -6.16 13.26 -6.19
C GLY A 23 -4.78 12.75 -6.60
N GLY A 24 -3.83 12.64 -5.66
CA GLY A 24 -2.49 12.10 -5.92
C GLY A 24 -2.46 10.59 -6.13
N GLU A 25 -1.26 10.06 -6.36
CA GLU A 25 -1.03 8.64 -6.61
C GLU A 25 0.10 8.08 -5.73
N LEU A 26 -0.10 6.85 -5.24
CA LEU A 26 0.91 6.05 -4.58
C LEU A 26 1.09 4.74 -5.36
N LEU A 27 2.24 4.57 -6.00
CA LEU A 27 2.64 3.31 -6.62
C LEU A 27 3.52 2.50 -5.66
N ILE A 28 3.16 1.24 -5.43
CA ILE A 28 3.90 0.32 -4.55
C ILE A 28 4.47 -0.81 -5.40
N LEU A 29 5.79 -0.78 -5.62
CA LEU A 29 6.54 -1.86 -6.26
C LEU A 29 6.67 -3.03 -5.27
N ALA A 30 5.93 -4.11 -5.50
CA ALA A 30 5.77 -5.20 -4.54
C ALA A 30 6.13 -6.57 -5.16
N PRO A 31 7.35 -6.76 -5.70
CA PRO A 31 7.75 -8.02 -6.34
C PRO A 31 7.69 -9.24 -5.39
N GLY A 32 7.75 -9.01 -4.08
CA GLY A 32 7.70 -10.06 -3.07
C GLY A 32 6.31 -10.35 -2.49
N LEU A 33 5.27 -9.60 -2.85
CA LEU A 33 3.92 -9.77 -2.31
C LEU A 33 3.32 -11.10 -2.75
N LYS A 34 2.82 -11.88 -1.80
CA LYS A 34 2.24 -13.22 -2.01
C LYS A 34 0.82 -13.37 -1.49
N GLN A 35 0.44 -12.59 -0.49
CA GLN A 35 -0.87 -12.65 0.16
C GLN A 35 -1.12 -11.31 0.88
N PHE A 36 -2.24 -11.16 1.57
CA PHE A 36 -2.63 -9.94 2.25
C PHE A 36 -2.35 -10.00 3.75
N GLY A 37 -2.80 -11.06 4.43
CA GLY A 37 -2.63 -11.25 5.87
C GLY A 37 -1.35 -12.00 6.25
N GLU A 38 -0.94 -11.89 7.52
CA GLU A 38 0.17 -12.70 8.08
C GLU A 38 -0.24 -14.14 8.42
N ASP A 39 -1.52 -14.34 8.72
CA ASP A 39 -2.13 -15.64 8.97
C ASP A 39 -3.38 -15.84 8.10
N PRO A 40 -3.87 -17.09 7.96
CA PRO A 40 -5.00 -17.39 7.08
C PRO A 40 -6.30 -16.67 7.45
N GLN A 41 -6.56 -16.39 8.73
CA GLN A 41 -7.78 -15.75 9.17
C GLN A 41 -7.78 -14.26 8.77
N ILE A 42 -6.68 -13.56 9.06
CA ILE A 42 -6.51 -12.15 8.67
C ILE A 42 -6.52 -12.01 7.15
N ASP A 43 -5.87 -12.94 6.42
CA ASP A 43 -5.84 -12.92 4.96
C ASP A 43 -7.25 -13.00 4.36
N GLN A 44 -8.08 -13.92 4.88
CA GLN A 44 -9.48 -14.05 4.46
C GLN A 44 -10.30 -12.80 4.75
N LEU A 45 -10.12 -12.19 5.94
CA LEU A 45 -10.83 -10.96 6.30
C LEU A 45 -10.45 -9.79 5.39
N ILE A 46 -9.15 -9.63 5.06
CA ILE A 46 -8.71 -8.57 4.15
C ILE A 46 -9.30 -8.79 2.75
N ARG A 47 -9.25 -10.02 2.23
CA ARG A 47 -9.85 -10.37 0.92
C ARG A 47 -11.36 -10.16 0.89
N LYS A 48 -12.04 -10.40 2.01
CA LYS A 48 -13.49 -10.27 2.12
C LYS A 48 -13.94 -8.81 2.16
N TYR A 49 -13.25 -7.97 2.91
CA TYR A 49 -13.71 -6.61 3.20
C TYR A 49 -13.00 -5.52 2.39
N GLY A 50 -11.76 -5.75 1.96
CA GLY A 50 -10.97 -4.78 1.21
C GLY A 50 -10.64 -3.50 1.98
N TYR A 51 -9.80 -2.66 1.39
CA TYR A 51 -9.39 -1.38 1.95
C TYR A 51 -10.39 -0.29 1.56
N VAL A 52 -11.44 -0.15 2.36
CA VAL A 52 -12.64 0.66 2.05
C VAL A 52 -12.78 1.96 2.87
N GLY A 53 -11.73 2.37 3.59
CA GLY A 53 -11.73 3.59 4.39
C GLY A 53 -12.42 3.46 5.75
N SER A 54 -12.21 4.45 6.61
CA SER A 54 -12.58 4.43 8.03
C SER A 54 -14.08 4.27 8.25
N GLN A 55 -14.88 5.10 7.58
CA GLN A 55 -16.34 5.12 7.78
C GLN A 55 -16.97 3.78 7.40
N ARG A 56 -16.55 3.18 6.28
CA ARG A 56 -17.10 1.90 5.84
C ARG A 56 -16.63 0.75 6.72
N VAL A 57 -15.36 0.72 7.14
CA VAL A 57 -14.87 -0.32 8.06
C VAL A 57 -15.61 -0.28 9.40
N LEU A 58 -15.88 0.91 9.96
CA LEU A 58 -16.65 1.02 11.20
C LEU A 58 -18.07 0.46 11.06
N ALA A 59 -18.75 0.74 9.93
CA ALA A 59 -20.05 0.14 9.64
C ALA A 59 -19.97 -1.38 9.51
N LEU A 60 -18.96 -1.91 8.80
CA LEU A 60 -18.75 -3.35 8.64
C LEU A 60 -18.49 -4.07 9.97
N VAL A 61 -17.81 -3.42 10.92
CA VAL A 61 -17.60 -3.94 12.27
C VAL A 61 -18.91 -4.07 13.05
N GLU A 62 -19.87 -3.16 12.85
CA GLU A 62 -21.20 -3.29 13.46
C GLU A 62 -22.07 -4.34 12.76
N GLU A 63 -21.92 -4.48 11.44
CA GLU A 63 -22.72 -5.38 10.59
C GLU A 63 -22.28 -6.86 10.65
N HIS A 64 -21.00 -7.14 10.95
CA HIS A 64 -20.42 -8.48 10.80
C HIS A 64 -19.61 -8.95 12.02
N GLU A 65 -20.03 -10.07 12.63
CA GLU A 65 -19.38 -10.64 13.82
C GLU A 65 -17.93 -11.05 13.58
N ASP A 66 -17.59 -11.60 12.41
CA ASP A 66 -16.23 -12.03 12.10
C ASP A 66 -15.22 -10.87 12.10
N LEU A 67 -15.62 -9.68 11.65
CA LEU A 67 -14.77 -8.49 11.71
C LEU A 67 -14.78 -7.87 13.11
N LYS A 68 -15.92 -7.89 13.80
CA LYS A 68 -16.07 -7.44 15.19
C LYS A 68 -15.17 -8.20 16.17
N ASP A 69 -15.05 -9.50 15.96
CA ASP A 69 -14.18 -10.38 16.76
C ASP A 69 -12.70 -10.24 16.37
N ASN A 70 -12.38 -9.51 15.29
CA ASN A 70 -11.03 -9.32 14.76
C ASN A 70 -10.69 -7.82 14.54
N LEU A 71 -10.79 -7.03 15.61
CA LEU A 71 -10.55 -5.57 15.55
C LEU A 71 -9.14 -5.17 15.08
N SER A 72 -8.15 -6.05 15.19
CA SER A 72 -6.83 -5.85 14.60
C SER A 72 -6.88 -5.80 13.07
N ALA A 73 -7.68 -6.66 12.44
CA ALA A 73 -7.91 -6.65 11.00
C ALA A 73 -8.68 -5.39 10.59
N ALA A 74 -9.72 -5.00 11.36
CA ALA A 74 -10.44 -3.75 11.13
C ALA A 74 -9.51 -2.52 11.16
N ALA A 75 -8.66 -2.41 12.19
CA ALA A 75 -7.67 -1.34 12.27
C ALA A 75 -6.68 -1.36 11.08
N HIS A 76 -6.26 -2.54 10.63
CA HIS A 76 -5.40 -2.68 9.47
C HIS A 76 -6.05 -2.18 8.18
N LEU A 77 -7.32 -2.54 7.93
CA LEU A 77 -8.08 -2.08 6.78
C LEU A 77 -8.18 -0.54 6.75
N ILE A 78 -8.43 0.07 7.90
CA ILE A 78 -8.46 1.54 8.04
C ILE A 78 -7.10 2.15 7.69
N HIS A 79 -6.01 1.65 8.28
CA HIS A 79 -4.68 2.22 8.07
C HIS A 79 -4.13 1.97 6.65
N GLY A 80 -4.53 0.88 5.99
CA GLY A 80 -4.17 0.57 4.61
C GLY A 80 -5.01 1.29 3.56
N SER A 81 -6.05 2.04 3.96
CA SER A 81 -6.92 2.77 3.04
C SER A 81 -6.44 4.20 2.78
N SER A 82 -6.77 4.74 1.60
CA SER A 82 -6.48 6.12 1.24
C SER A 82 -7.47 7.14 1.81
N GLU A 83 -8.62 6.69 2.31
CA GLU A 83 -9.78 7.55 2.67
C GLU A 83 -10.29 8.36 1.48
N ASP A 84 -10.30 7.76 0.28
CA ASP A 84 -10.69 8.38 -1.00
C ASP A 84 -9.87 9.63 -1.37
N ARG A 85 -8.75 9.87 -0.69
CA ARG A 85 -7.88 11.03 -0.93
C ARG A 85 -6.96 10.82 -2.12
N PHE A 86 -6.43 9.62 -2.31
CA PHE A 86 -5.45 9.32 -3.37
C PHE A 86 -5.62 7.90 -3.86
N ARG A 87 -5.09 7.62 -5.05
CA ARG A 87 -5.10 6.28 -5.63
C ARG A 87 -3.91 5.48 -5.14
N ILE A 88 -4.13 4.20 -4.84
CA ILE A 88 -3.09 3.26 -4.43
C ILE A 88 -3.02 2.18 -5.50
N SER A 89 -1.88 2.13 -6.20
CA SER A 89 -1.59 1.12 -7.21
C SER A 89 -0.55 0.15 -6.69
N TYR A 90 -0.86 -1.14 -6.76
CA TYR A 90 0.07 -2.21 -6.46
C TYR A 90 0.64 -2.79 -7.75
N ALA A 91 1.97 -2.95 -7.76
CA ALA A 91 2.69 -3.72 -8.76
C ALA A 91 3.20 -5.03 -8.14
N PRO A 92 2.36 -6.08 -8.02
CA PRO A 92 2.72 -7.31 -7.32
C PRO A 92 3.51 -8.28 -8.20
N GLY A 93 4.34 -9.11 -7.57
CA GLY A 93 5.06 -10.20 -8.25
C GLY A 93 4.33 -11.54 -8.29
N HIS A 94 3.44 -11.84 -7.32
CA HIS A 94 2.82 -13.16 -7.19
C HIS A 94 1.31 -13.15 -6.95
N VAL A 95 0.70 -11.96 -6.81
CA VAL A 95 -0.74 -11.79 -6.58
C VAL A 95 -1.39 -11.35 -7.89
N SER A 96 -2.55 -11.91 -8.23
CA SER A 96 -3.22 -11.62 -9.50
C SER A 96 -3.84 -10.22 -9.52
N LYS A 97 -4.18 -9.75 -10.73
CA LYS A 97 -4.92 -8.50 -10.90
C LYS A 97 -6.25 -8.52 -10.13
N GLU A 98 -7.00 -9.60 -10.29
CA GLU A 98 -8.32 -9.78 -9.68
C GLU A 98 -8.21 -9.76 -8.15
N GLU A 99 -7.18 -10.36 -7.58
CA GLU A 99 -6.95 -10.36 -6.13
C GLU A 99 -6.61 -8.95 -5.61
N ILE A 100 -5.81 -8.17 -6.34
CA ILE A 100 -5.48 -6.77 -5.97
C ILE A 100 -6.73 -5.88 -6.06
N GLU A 101 -7.46 -5.97 -7.16
CA GLU A 101 -8.68 -5.17 -7.38
C GLU A 101 -9.78 -5.55 -6.39
N GLN A 102 -9.88 -6.82 -6.00
CA GLN A 102 -10.84 -7.30 -5.00
C GLN A 102 -10.67 -6.60 -3.65
N VAL A 103 -9.45 -6.19 -3.28
CA VAL A 103 -9.20 -5.49 -2.01
C VAL A 103 -9.23 -3.97 -2.16
N ASN A 104 -9.75 -3.44 -3.27
CA ASN A 104 -9.89 -2.01 -3.57
C ASN A 104 -8.56 -1.27 -3.81
N PHE A 105 -7.57 -1.96 -4.39
CA PHE A 105 -6.38 -1.32 -4.94
C PHE A 105 -6.37 -1.37 -6.47
N ASP A 106 -5.70 -0.41 -7.09
CA ASP A 106 -5.43 -0.44 -8.52
C ASP A 106 -4.27 -1.42 -8.80
N TYR A 107 -4.33 -2.08 -9.95
CA TYR A 107 -3.29 -3.01 -10.38
C TYR A 107 -2.43 -2.41 -11.49
N LEU A 108 -1.11 -2.53 -11.35
CA LEU A 108 -0.14 -2.26 -12.41
C LEU A 108 0.72 -3.52 -12.64
N PRO A 109 0.93 -3.99 -13.89
CA PRO A 109 1.87 -5.08 -14.12
C PRO A 109 3.26 -4.73 -13.60
N LEU A 110 3.87 -5.62 -12.81
CA LEU A 110 5.19 -5.37 -12.23
C LEU A 110 6.26 -5.10 -13.28
N THR A 111 6.22 -5.80 -14.42
CA THR A 111 7.17 -5.58 -15.52
C THR A 111 7.07 -4.16 -16.07
N GLU A 112 5.86 -3.68 -16.32
CA GLU A 112 5.61 -2.30 -16.79
C GLU A 112 6.07 -1.28 -15.76
N ALA A 113 5.77 -1.52 -14.49
CA ALA A 113 6.19 -0.66 -13.39
C ALA A 113 7.72 -0.56 -13.28
N LEU A 114 8.44 -1.68 -13.43
CA LEU A 114 9.90 -1.72 -13.34
C LEU A 114 10.61 -1.18 -14.59
N GLU A 115 9.99 -1.28 -15.76
CA GLU A 115 10.50 -0.65 -16.99
C GLU A 115 10.53 0.87 -16.85
N LYS A 116 9.47 1.45 -16.26
CA LYS A 116 9.38 2.89 -16.03
C LYS A 116 10.15 3.32 -14.78
N TYR A 117 9.95 2.66 -13.66
CA TYR A 117 10.44 3.05 -12.33
C TYR A 117 11.47 2.05 -11.78
N ASP A 118 12.63 1.96 -12.44
CA ASP A 118 13.70 1.03 -12.09
C ASP A 118 14.35 1.36 -10.71
N PRO A 119 14.11 0.54 -9.67
CA PRO A 119 14.62 0.79 -8.31
C PRO A 119 16.14 0.87 -8.21
N ASP A 120 16.87 0.22 -9.13
CA ASP A 120 18.35 0.21 -9.14
C ASP A 120 18.94 1.53 -9.68
N LYS A 121 18.12 2.34 -10.37
CA LYS A 121 18.51 3.63 -10.93
C LYS A 121 17.98 4.82 -10.14
N LEU A 122 16.86 4.65 -9.45
CA LEU A 122 16.22 5.71 -8.66
C LEU A 122 16.99 6.02 -7.38
N LYS A 123 16.92 7.28 -6.95
CA LYS A 123 17.49 7.75 -5.68
C LYS A 123 16.38 8.17 -4.74
N ASP A 124 16.52 7.92 -3.44
CA ASP A 124 15.53 8.37 -2.46
C ASP A 124 15.29 9.89 -2.57
N GLY A 125 14.02 10.29 -2.58
CA GLY A 125 13.59 11.66 -2.83
C GLY A 125 13.13 11.93 -4.25
N PHE A 126 13.21 13.19 -4.69
CA PHE A 126 12.71 13.61 -6.00
C PHE A 126 13.58 13.07 -7.15
N ASN A 127 12.92 12.53 -8.16
CA ASN A 127 13.50 12.11 -9.44
C ASN A 127 12.66 12.68 -10.59
N THR A 128 13.31 12.99 -11.70
CA THR A 128 12.63 13.33 -12.96
C THR A 128 12.82 12.18 -13.94
N MET A 129 11.72 11.64 -14.42
CA MET A 129 11.69 10.52 -15.36
C MET A 129 12.03 11.00 -16.79
N ALA A 130 12.30 10.06 -17.70
CA ALA A 130 12.71 10.38 -19.06
C ALA A 130 11.61 11.13 -19.86
N ASP A 131 10.34 10.95 -19.51
CA ASP A 131 9.18 11.64 -20.08
C ASP A 131 8.88 13.00 -19.41
N GLY A 132 9.67 13.40 -18.42
CA GLY A 132 9.51 14.65 -17.67
C GLY A 132 8.58 14.54 -16.45
N GLU A 133 8.04 13.37 -16.15
CA GLU A 133 7.29 13.14 -14.91
C GLU A 133 8.20 13.33 -13.68
N GLU A 134 7.70 13.98 -12.63
CA GLU A 134 8.40 14.10 -11.35
C GLU A 134 7.80 13.13 -10.32
N ILE A 135 8.65 12.31 -9.71
CA ILE A 135 8.25 11.36 -8.67
C ILE A 135 9.07 11.56 -7.40
N PHE A 136 8.50 11.19 -6.25
CA PHE A 136 9.24 11.05 -4.99
C PHE A 136 9.43 9.57 -4.67
N TYR A 137 10.65 9.08 -4.77
CA TYR A 137 10.99 7.68 -4.57
C TYR A 137 11.36 7.38 -3.12
N ILE A 138 10.89 6.23 -2.63
CA ILE A 138 11.17 5.70 -1.29
C ILE A 138 11.56 4.23 -1.44
N SER A 139 12.84 3.94 -1.24
CA SER A 139 13.43 2.61 -1.37
C SER A 139 12.98 1.64 -0.29
N ASN A 140 12.68 2.14 0.92
CA ASN A 140 12.21 1.33 2.03
C ASN A 140 11.10 2.03 2.83
N PRO A 141 9.83 1.60 2.70
CA PRO A 141 8.72 2.21 3.41
C PRO A 141 8.75 1.97 4.92
N ALA A 142 9.56 1.04 5.43
CA ALA A 142 9.74 0.84 6.87
C ALA A 142 10.68 1.87 7.51
N LEU A 143 11.41 2.66 6.73
CA LEU A 143 12.15 3.82 7.24
C LEU A 143 11.16 4.94 7.57
N GLY A 144 11.39 5.65 8.67
CA GLY A 144 10.55 6.77 9.05
C GLY A 144 10.79 7.94 8.09
N LEU A 145 9.79 8.30 7.28
CA LEU A 145 9.86 9.45 6.36
C LEU A 145 9.96 10.80 7.08
N TRP A 146 9.72 10.81 8.39
CA TRP A 146 9.73 11.98 9.26
C TRP A 146 10.91 11.94 10.24
N ALA A 147 12.12 11.79 9.71
CA ALA A 147 13.32 12.10 10.47
C ALA A 147 13.75 13.54 10.16
N LEU A 148 14.14 14.30 11.19
CA LEU A 148 14.74 15.62 11.01
C LEU A 148 15.89 15.53 9.99
N LYS A 149 16.00 16.51 9.09
CA LYS A 149 17.09 16.61 8.10
C LYS A 149 18.48 16.39 8.70
N GLU A 150 18.66 16.78 9.97
CA GLU A 150 19.88 16.61 10.77
C GLU A 150 20.26 15.14 11.05
N LYS A 151 19.32 14.20 10.95
CA LYS A 151 19.56 12.76 11.18
C LYS A 151 19.99 11.99 9.92
N PHE A 152 20.10 12.67 8.78
CA PHE A 152 20.57 12.11 7.51
C PHE A 152 21.98 12.64 7.12
N GLN A 153 22.72 13.24 8.06
CA GLN A 153 24.12 13.64 7.91
C GLN A 153 25.07 12.53 8.36
#